data_AF-T1AZ85-F1
#
_entry.id   AF-T1AZ85-F1
#
_cell.length_a   1.000
_cell.length_b   1.000
_cell.length_c   1.000
_cell.angle_alpha   90.00
_cell.angle_beta   90.00
_cell.angle_gamma   90.00
#
_symmetry.space_group_name_H-M   'P 1'
#
loop_
_entity.id
_entity.type
_entity.pdbx_description
1 polymer ?
#
loop_
_entity_poly.entity_id
_entity_poly.type
_entity_poly.pdbx_seq_one_letter_code
_entity_poly.pdbx_strand_id
1 'polypeptide(L)'
;RVPPGTVGLRVTGLPRIPRALLSRTRPPSTPYGILRLAEEASALTFIGPAAALRSLPETWSRSSRSLVPLAGAAEQALDRFLSRAAQRWRLAHGRELVVGGEPRIMGVVNVTPDSFFDGGRLRTTDQAVAHARDLAEQGAALLDIGGESTRPGARPLPPSQELRRVLPVVERLARTTELLLSVDTRHAEVARRALRAGAHVVNDVGGFRDASLRRVVRREEAGAVLMHMRGIPRTMQRNLRYADLRGEVYAFLEDRTRTAVDEGIPPEALVVDPGLGFGKSFEGTLELLGHVGEFKSLGFPVLVGASRKGFLGALLGGAPPAERLEASVAAALLAVERGAALVRVHDVGPTARALRVLSALRGGSAGDGPSGDGGTGGSPAGTTGGRPPPGYGGASPPAGQRRRPGARVPAPGPRRRRAAHGAPPGHG
;
A
#
# COMPACT_ATOMS: atom_id res chain seq x y z
N ARG A 1 5.83 -1.85 17.09
CA ARG A 1 6.84 -2.08 16.02
C ARG A 1 6.70 -3.52 15.57
N VAL A 2 6.04 -3.80 14.45
CA VAL A 2 5.84 -5.18 13.96
C VAL A 2 7.21 -5.74 13.54
N PRO A 3 7.72 -6.83 14.16
CA PRO A 3 9.03 -7.39 13.81
C PRO A 3 9.09 -7.86 12.34
N PRO A 4 10.27 -7.82 11.68
CA PRO A 4 10.48 -8.48 10.39
C PRO A 4 10.03 -9.95 10.45
N GLY A 5 9.37 -10.44 9.39
CA GLY A 5 8.84 -11.81 9.35
C GLY A 5 7.51 -12.02 10.11
N THR A 6 6.90 -10.96 10.62
CA THR A 6 5.54 -11.04 11.19
C THR A 6 4.49 -11.16 10.10
N VAL A 7 3.57 -12.10 10.31
CA VAL A 7 2.49 -12.47 9.41
C VAL A 7 1.17 -12.10 10.08
N GLY A 8 0.29 -11.44 9.34
CA GLY A 8 -1.12 -11.35 9.70
C GLY A 8 -1.86 -12.55 9.13
N LEU A 9 -2.76 -13.14 9.91
CA LEU A 9 -3.47 -14.37 9.59
C LEU A 9 -4.91 -14.19 10.04
N ARG A 10 -5.78 -13.77 9.11
CA ARG A 10 -7.20 -13.65 9.38
C ARG A 10 -7.90 -14.94 9.01
N VAL A 11 -8.68 -15.44 9.96
CA VAL A 11 -9.50 -16.64 9.83
C VAL A 11 -10.95 -16.18 9.90
N THR A 12 -11.71 -16.40 8.82
CA THR A 12 -13.14 -16.05 8.69
C THR A 12 -13.99 -17.33 8.66
N GLY A 13 -15.32 -17.21 8.76
CA GLY A 13 -16.23 -18.35 8.62
C GLY A 13 -16.24 -19.31 9.81
N LEU A 14 -15.81 -18.84 10.97
CA LEU A 14 -15.77 -19.66 12.19
C LEU A 14 -17.19 -19.89 12.73
N PRO A 15 -17.51 -21.10 13.23
CA PRO A 15 -18.68 -21.27 14.09
C PRO A 15 -18.54 -20.34 15.30
N ARG A 16 -19.65 -19.88 15.91
CA ARG A 16 -19.60 -18.99 17.08
C ARG A 16 -18.72 -19.61 18.17
N ILE A 17 -17.52 -19.06 18.37
CA ILE A 17 -16.58 -19.53 19.40
C ILE A 17 -16.78 -18.67 20.66
N PRO A 18 -17.13 -19.28 21.81
CA PRO A 18 -17.25 -18.56 23.07
C PRO A 18 -15.97 -17.82 23.44
N ARG A 19 -16.10 -16.57 23.89
CA ARG A 19 -14.96 -15.72 24.31
C ARG A 19 -14.02 -16.39 25.33
N ALA A 20 -14.56 -17.23 26.21
CA ALA A 20 -13.78 -17.97 27.22
C ALA A 20 -12.80 -19.00 26.61
N LEU A 21 -13.15 -19.59 25.45
CA LEU A 21 -12.26 -20.47 24.71
C LEU A 21 -11.17 -19.66 23.97
N LEU A 22 -11.52 -18.48 23.47
CA LEU A 22 -10.60 -17.58 22.76
C LEU A 22 -9.56 -16.91 23.67
N SER A 23 -9.85 -16.77 24.98
CA SER A 23 -8.82 -16.38 25.95
C SER A 23 -7.76 -17.46 26.18
N ARG A 24 -8.09 -18.73 25.92
CA ARG A 24 -7.17 -19.88 26.05
C ARG A 24 -6.35 -20.14 24.78
N THR A 25 -6.71 -19.54 23.65
CA THR A 25 -5.98 -19.65 22.38
C THR A 25 -4.80 -18.69 22.25
N ARG A 26 -4.52 -17.86 23.28
CA ARG A 26 -3.36 -16.95 23.27
C ARG A 26 -2.06 -17.76 23.29
N PRO A 27 -1.14 -17.55 22.31
CA PRO A 27 0.21 -18.08 22.41
C PRO A 27 0.91 -17.44 23.63
N PRO A 28 1.72 -18.18 24.40
CA PRO A 28 2.39 -17.65 25.59
C PRO A 28 3.36 -16.48 25.33
N SER A 29 3.72 -16.19 24.08
CA SER A 29 4.83 -15.29 23.73
C SER A 29 4.61 -14.33 22.56
N THR A 30 3.39 -14.16 22.04
CA THR A 30 3.14 -13.18 20.95
C THR A 30 2.88 -11.77 21.52
N PRO A 31 3.69 -10.74 21.19
CA PRO A 31 3.51 -9.37 21.69
C PRO A 31 2.32 -8.63 21.07
N TYR A 32 1.73 -9.17 19.99
CA TYR A 32 0.68 -8.52 19.21
C TYR A 32 -0.59 -9.36 19.28
N GLY A 33 -1.53 -8.88 20.08
CA GLY A 33 -2.72 -9.61 20.50
C GLY A 33 -3.70 -9.94 19.38
N ILE A 34 -4.55 -10.94 19.67
CA ILE A 34 -5.79 -11.26 18.95
C ILE A 34 -6.59 -9.95 18.81
N LEU A 35 -6.62 -9.39 17.59
CA LEU A 35 -7.34 -8.16 17.31
C LEU A 35 -8.81 -8.51 17.01
N ARG A 36 -9.66 -8.11 17.97
CA ARG A 36 -11.13 -8.18 17.98
C ARG A 36 -11.74 -9.54 18.33
N LEU A 37 -12.08 -9.68 19.61
CA LEU A 37 -13.12 -10.59 20.09
C LEU A 37 -14.41 -9.77 20.21
N ALA A 38 -15.29 -9.84 19.21
CA ALA A 38 -16.70 -9.57 19.48
C ALA A 38 -17.23 -10.67 20.43
N GLU A 39 -18.30 -10.41 21.19
CA GLU A 39 -18.93 -11.42 22.06
C GLU A 39 -19.23 -12.73 21.32
N GLU A 40 -19.43 -12.62 20.00
CA GLU A 40 -19.46 -13.69 19.02
C GLU A 40 -18.56 -13.30 17.82
N ALA A 41 -17.32 -13.77 17.77
CA ALA A 41 -16.40 -13.41 16.69
C ALA A 41 -16.59 -14.31 15.45
N SER A 42 -17.03 -13.74 14.33
CA SER A 42 -17.10 -14.41 13.02
C SER A 42 -15.77 -14.42 12.26
N ALA A 43 -14.75 -13.72 12.79
CA ALA A 43 -13.39 -13.72 12.29
C ALA A 43 -12.36 -13.47 13.40
N LEU A 44 -11.17 -14.06 13.28
CA LEU A 44 -10.02 -13.86 14.16
C LEU A 44 -8.78 -13.47 13.34
N THR A 45 -8.09 -12.42 13.73
CA THR A 45 -6.79 -12.05 13.11
C THR A 45 -5.65 -12.34 14.09
N PHE A 46 -4.74 -13.22 13.68
CA PHE A 46 -3.50 -13.56 14.38
C PHE A 46 -2.34 -12.79 13.77
N ILE A 47 -1.48 -12.19 14.59
CA ILE A 47 -0.30 -11.46 14.12
C ILE A 47 0.91 -11.97 14.87
N GLY A 48 1.84 -12.62 14.18
CA GLY A 48 3.04 -13.19 14.81
C GLY A 48 4.09 -13.68 13.82
N PRO A 49 5.29 -14.06 14.29
CA PRO A 49 6.30 -14.71 13.46
C PRO A 49 5.73 -15.96 12.78
N ALA A 50 6.06 -16.18 11.51
CA ALA A 50 5.56 -17.34 10.75
C ALA A 50 5.75 -18.68 11.51
N ALA A 51 6.91 -18.88 12.13
CA ALA A 51 7.20 -20.07 12.94
C ALA A 51 6.25 -20.23 14.14
N ALA A 52 5.89 -19.13 14.81
CA ALA A 52 4.96 -19.14 15.93
C ALA A 52 3.52 -19.38 15.48
N LEU A 53 3.14 -18.94 14.28
CA LEU A 53 1.81 -19.21 13.73
C LEU A 53 1.69 -20.67 13.23
N ARG A 54 2.78 -21.30 12.77
CA ARG A 54 2.81 -22.71 12.33
C ARG A 54 2.42 -23.70 13.43
N SER A 55 2.73 -23.40 14.69
CA SER A 55 2.40 -24.28 15.81
C SER A 55 0.98 -24.09 16.35
N LEU A 56 0.25 -23.04 15.93
CA LEU A 56 -1.07 -22.73 16.49
C LEU A 56 -2.16 -23.73 16.10
N PRO A 57 -2.31 -24.16 14.83
CA PRO A 57 -3.31 -25.14 14.46
C PRO A 57 -3.20 -26.43 15.30
N GLU A 58 -1.98 -26.95 15.43
CA GLU A 58 -1.70 -28.17 16.20
C GLU A 58 -1.95 -27.97 17.71
N THR A 59 -1.61 -26.80 18.26
CA THR A 59 -1.86 -26.49 19.67
C THR A 59 -3.35 -26.38 19.98
N TRP A 60 -4.13 -25.79 19.06
CA TRP A 60 -5.58 -25.62 19.23
C TRP A 60 -6.35 -26.91 19.04
N SER A 61 -6.00 -27.72 18.04
CA SER A 61 -6.64 -29.02 17.81
C SER A 61 -6.45 -29.97 18.99
N ARG A 62 -5.28 -29.93 19.64
CA ARG A 62 -4.97 -30.71 20.86
C ARG A 62 -5.64 -30.19 22.14
N SER A 63 -5.88 -28.88 22.24
CA SER A 63 -6.44 -28.28 23.47
C SER A 63 -7.97 -28.35 23.55
N SER A 64 -8.68 -28.37 22.42
CA SER A 64 -10.14 -28.61 22.41
C SER A 64 -10.65 -29.05 21.05
N ARG A 65 -11.56 -30.05 21.01
CA ARG A 65 -12.30 -30.43 19.80
C ARG A 65 -13.08 -29.27 19.18
N SER A 66 -13.57 -28.33 20.01
CA SER A 66 -14.30 -27.15 19.53
C SER A 66 -13.43 -26.16 18.75
N LEU A 67 -12.10 -26.27 18.83
CA LEU A 67 -11.15 -25.42 18.12
C LEU A 67 -10.60 -26.07 16.85
N VAL A 68 -10.96 -27.32 16.55
CA VAL A 68 -10.49 -28.02 15.33
C VAL A 68 -10.88 -27.29 14.04
N PRO A 69 -12.10 -26.75 13.86
CA PRO A 69 -12.43 -25.95 12.68
C PRO A 69 -11.59 -24.68 12.57
N LEU A 70 -11.28 -24.03 13.71
CA LEU A 70 -10.40 -22.86 13.76
C LEU A 70 -8.96 -23.22 13.38
N ALA A 71 -8.46 -24.35 13.88
CA ALA A 71 -7.14 -24.87 13.55
C ALA A 71 -7.00 -25.13 12.05
N GLY A 72 -7.95 -25.85 11.44
CA GLY A 72 -7.93 -26.14 10.00
C GLY A 72 -8.00 -24.88 9.14
N ALA A 73 -8.84 -23.91 9.51
CA ALA A 73 -8.93 -22.65 8.78
C ALA A 73 -7.67 -21.77 8.95
N ALA A 74 -7.03 -21.80 10.12
CA ALA A 74 -5.74 -21.14 10.36
C ALA A 74 -4.58 -21.80 9.60
N GLU A 75 -4.56 -23.13 9.55
CA GLU A 75 -3.57 -23.92 8.80
C GLU A 75 -3.66 -23.62 7.31
N GLN A 76 -4.86 -23.67 6.72
CA GLN A 76 -5.06 -23.31 5.32
C GLN A 76 -4.66 -21.86 5.03
N ALA A 77 -4.99 -20.92 5.92
CA ALA A 77 -4.60 -19.52 5.74
C ALA A 77 -3.09 -19.32 5.87
N LEU A 78 -2.42 -20.11 6.72
CA LEU A 78 -0.97 -20.10 6.88
C LEU A 78 -0.27 -20.74 5.68
N ASP A 79 -0.76 -21.86 5.18
CA ASP A 79 -0.24 -22.53 3.98
C ASP A 79 -0.40 -21.63 2.76
N ARG A 80 -1.55 -20.96 2.59
CA ARG A 80 -1.73 -19.94 1.55
C ARG A 80 -0.71 -18.81 1.66
N PHE A 81 -0.40 -18.37 2.87
CA PHE A 81 0.58 -17.31 3.11
C PHE A 81 2.01 -17.77 2.77
N LEU A 82 2.39 -18.97 3.19
CA LEU A 82 3.76 -19.48 3.09
C LEU A 82 4.09 -20.04 1.71
N SER A 83 3.16 -20.75 1.07
CA SER A 83 3.33 -21.31 -0.28
C SER A 83 3.54 -20.23 -1.34
N ARG A 84 3.17 -18.99 -1.03
CA ARG A 84 3.26 -17.83 -1.93
C ARG A 84 4.37 -16.85 -1.54
N ALA A 85 5.32 -17.25 -0.70
CA ALA A 85 6.40 -16.38 -0.22
C ALA A 85 7.48 -16.03 -1.28
N ALA A 86 7.47 -16.69 -2.45
CA ALA A 86 8.29 -16.35 -3.61
C ALA A 86 7.41 -15.82 -4.76
N GLN A 87 6.66 -14.75 -4.50
CA GLN A 87 5.66 -14.26 -5.45
C GLN A 87 6.30 -13.62 -6.69
N ARG A 88 6.20 -14.34 -7.81
CA ARG A 88 6.21 -13.78 -9.16
C ARG A 88 4.77 -13.43 -9.51
N TRP A 89 4.52 -12.16 -9.79
CA TRP A 89 3.25 -11.69 -10.33
C TRP A 89 3.24 -11.96 -11.82
N ARG A 90 2.36 -12.87 -12.26
CA ARG A 90 2.17 -13.20 -13.68
C ARG A 90 1.40 -12.10 -14.38
N LEU A 91 1.89 -11.70 -15.55
CA LEU A 91 1.36 -10.61 -16.35
C LEU A 91 1.10 -11.09 -17.78
N ALA A 92 0.36 -10.28 -18.55
CA ALA A 92 0.11 -10.59 -19.95
C ALA A 92 1.43 -10.70 -20.74
N HIS A 93 1.35 -11.35 -21.91
CA HIS A 93 2.48 -11.51 -22.82
C HIS A 93 3.66 -12.29 -22.23
N GLY A 94 3.39 -13.22 -21.29
CA GLY A 94 4.40 -14.06 -20.65
C GLY A 94 5.38 -13.30 -19.75
N ARG A 95 5.06 -12.06 -19.39
CA ARG A 95 5.90 -11.23 -18.52
C ARG A 95 5.62 -11.55 -17.06
N GLU A 96 6.61 -11.32 -16.20
CA GLU A 96 6.48 -11.50 -14.76
C GLU A 96 7.15 -10.36 -14.01
N LEU A 97 6.65 -10.04 -12.82
CA LEU A 97 7.30 -9.13 -11.88
C LEU A 97 7.50 -9.82 -10.53
N VAL A 98 8.73 -9.85 -10.03
CA VAL A 98 8.99 -10.36 -8.67
C VAL A 98 8.46 -9.37 -7.65
N VAL A 99 7.46 -9.75 -6.86
CA VAL A 99 6.83 -8.92 -5.81
C VAL A 99 7.07 -9.48 -4.41
N GLY A 100 7.78 -10.60 -4.29
CA GLY A 100 8.35 -11.10 -3.04
C GLY A 100 9.71 -10.47 -2.74
N GLY A 101 9.92 -10.01 -1.51
CA GLY A 101 11.19 -9.41 -1.06
C GLY A 101 11.18 -7.90 -1.18
N GLU A 102 11.93 -7.36 -2.14
CA GLU A 102 12.09 -5.92 -2.35
C GLU A 102 10.77 -5.26 -2.82
N PRO A 103 10.36 -4.13 -2.23
CA PRO A 103 9.15 -3.43 -2.63
C PRO A 103 9.23 -2.91 -4.06
N ARG A 104 8.11 -2.97 -4.79
CA ARG A 104 8.00 -2.45 -6.15
C ARG A 104 7.28 -1.12 -6.20
N ILE A 105 7.76 -0.21 -7.03
CA ILE A 105 7.13 1.09 -7.25
C ILE A 105 6.33 1.02 -8.54
N MET A 106 5.04 1.31 -8.44
CA MET A 106 4.16 1.57 -9.58
C MET A 106 4.06 3.08 -9.79
N GLY A 107 4.64 3.58 -10.89
CA GLY A 107 4.63 5.01 -11.25
C GLY A 107 3.31 5.42 -11.89
N VAL A 108 2.71 6.52 -11.46
CA VAL A 108 1.41 6.99 -11.98
C VAL A 108 1.58 7.86 -13.22
N VAL A 109 0.90 7.52 -14.31
CA VAL A 109 0.86 8.30 -15.56
C VAL A 109 -0.60 8.64 -15.87
N ASN A 110 -1.06 9.82 -15.43
CA ASN A 110 -2.44 10.26 -15.66
C ASN A 110 -2.56 11.05 -16.96
N VAL A 111 -3.21 10.47 -17.97
CA VAL A 111 -3.46 11.10 -19.28
C VAL A 111 -4.81 11.80 -19.27
N THR A 112 -4.99 12.76 -18.37
CA THR A 112 -6.23 13.54 -18.24
C THR A 112 -5.96 15.02 -18.47
N PRO A 113 -6.81 15.75 -19.23
CA PRO A 113 -6.70 17.21 -19.35
C PRO A 113 -6.71 17.92 -17.99
N ASP A 114 -7.38 17.31 -17.00
CA ASP A 114 -7.55 17.82 -15.63
C ASP A 114 -6.51 17.27 -14.64
N SER A 115 -5.34 16.77 -15.08
CA SER A 115 -4.32 16.27 -14.16
C SER A 115 -3.68 17.44 -13.37
N PHE A 116 -4.34 17.84 -12.29
CA PHE A 116 -3.83 18.84 -11.34
C PHE A 116 -2.42 18.54 -10.82
N PHE A 117 -1.98 17.28 -10.82
CA PHE A 117 -0.70 16.87 -10.22
C PHE A 117 0.50 17.10 -11.13
N ASP A 118 0.30 16.97 -12.45
CA ASP A 118 1.32 17.28 -13.43
C ASP A 118 1.23 18.76 -13.86
N GLY A 119 0.37 19.55 -13.22
CA GLY A 119 0.10 20.94 -13.64
C GLY A 119 -0.50 21.03 -15.05
N GLY A 120 -1.20 19.99 -15.52
CA GLY A 120 -1.63 19.91 -16.92
C GLY A 120 -0.48 19.71 -17.91
N ARG A 121 0.66 19.14 -17.50
CA ARG A 121 1.82 18.87 -18.37
C ARG A 121 1.67 17.64 -19.26
N LEU A 122 0.72 16.73 -19.00
CA LEU A 122 0.52 15.51 -19.79
C LEU A 122 -0.71 15.63 -20.71
N ARG A 123 -0.75 16.69 -21.53
CA ARG A 123 -1.88 16.97 -22.43
C ARG A 123 -1.77 16.21 -23.75
N THR A 124 -0.57 15.77 -24.08
CA THR A 124 -0.25 15.08 -25.32
C THR A 124 0.32 13.69 -25.02
N THR A 125 0.17 12.79 -26.00
CA THR A 125 0.78 11.46 -25.97
C THR A 125 2.29 11.55 -25.75
N ASP A 126 2.97 12.50 -26.39
CA ASP A 126 4.43 12.64 -26.30
C ASP A 126 4.88 13.00 -24.89
N GLN A 127 4.19 13.93 -24.24
CA GLN A 127 4.47 14.29 -22.85
C GLN A 127 4.23 13.11 -21.89
N ALA A 128 3.13 12.37 -22.07
CA ALA A 128 2.85 11.19 -21.26
C ALA A 128 3.91 10.10 -21.43
N VAL A 129 4.39 9.88 -22.67
CA VAL A 129 5.45 8.90 -22.97
C VAL A 129 6.81 9.36 -22.41
N ALA A 130 7.15 10.64 -22.51
CA ALA A 130 8.37 11.18 -21.91
C ALA A 130 8.33 11.02 -20.39
N HIS A 131 7.23 11.42 -19.75
CA HIS A 131 7.05 11.28 -18.31
C HIS A 131 7.12 9.82 -17.84
N ALA A 132 6.49 8.90 -18.57
CA ALA A 132 6.60 7.46 -18.32
C ALA A 132 8.07 6.98 -18.29
N ARG A 133 8.89 7.41 -19.25
CA ARG A 133 10.32 7.07 -19.30
C ARG A 133 11.08 7.68 -18.12
N ASP A 134 10.83 8.94 -17.79
CA ASP A 134 11.44 9.60 -16.62
C ASP A 134 11.12 8.85 -15.32
N LEU A 135 9.86 8.40 -15.14
CA LEU A 135 9.47 7.61 -13.97
C LEU A 135 10.19 6.25 -13.93
N ALA A 136 10.38 5.60 -15.09
CA ALA A 136 11.13 4.37 -15.17
C ALA A 136 12.60 4.56 -14.78
N GLU A 137 13.26 5.60 -15.29
CA GLU A 137 14.65 5.96 -14.93
C GLU A 137 14.79 6.27 -13.43
N GLN A 138 13.76 6.84 -12.83
CA GLN A 138 13.71 7.08 -11.38
C GLN A 138 13.53 5.82 -10.53
N GLY A 139 13.25 4.66 -11.15
CA GLY A 139 13.14 3.36 -10.49
C GLY A 139 11.72 2.79 -10.39
N ALA A 140 10.78 3.22 -11.23
CA ALA A 140 9.49 2.55 -11.32
C ALA A 140 9.67 1.14 -11.91
N ALA A 141 9.13 0.13 -11.24
CA ALA A 141 9.14 -1.25 -11.72
C ALA A 141 8.04 -1.50 -12.77
N LEU A 142 6.98 -0.69 -12.74
CA LEU A 142 5.91 -0.65 -13.71
C LEU A 142 5.23 0.72 -13.70
N LEU A 143 4.51 1.02 -14.78
CA LEU A 143 3.80 2.28 -14.99
C LEU A 143 2.30 2.05 -15.08
N ASP A 144 1.51 2.88 -14.41
CA ASP A 144 0.05 2.77 -14.38
C ASP A 144 -0.59 3.95 -15.12
N ILE A 145 -1.17 3.64 -16.27
CA ILE A 145 -1.66 4.61 -17.26
C ILE A 145 -3.17 4.76 -17.10
N GLY A 146 -3.62 5.93 -16.65
CA GLY A 146 -5.03 6.22 -16.38
C GLY A 146 -5.59 7.32 -17.28
N GLY A 147 -6.75 7.06 -17.92
CA GLY A 147 -7.46 8.03 -18.76
C GLY A 147 -8.69 8.66 -18.10
N GLU A 148 -9.20 8.05 -17.02
CA GLU A 148 -10.35 8.51 -16.23
C GLU A 148 -9.87 8.99 -14.85
N SER A 149 -10.33 10.17 -14.42
CA SER A 149 -10.05 10.62 -13.05
C SER A 149 -10.94 9.86 -12.07
N THR A 150 -10.35 9.19 -11.10
CA THR A 150 -11.05 8.47 -10.03
C THR A 150 -11.12 9.28 -8.73
N ARG A 151 -10.86 10.59 -8.80
CA ARG A 151 -10.93 11.50 -7.64
C ARG A 151 -12.38 11.68 -7.15
N PRO A 152 -12.56 12.04 -5.86
CA PRO A 152 -13.87 12.37 -5.33
C PRO A 152 -14.64 13.36 -6.22
N GLY A 153 -15.86 13.00 -6.60
CA GLY A 153 -16.74 13.87 -7.39
C GLY A 153 -16.47 13.89 -8.89
N ALA A 154 -15.46 13.15 -9.38
CA ALA A 154 -15.18 13.04 -10.81
C ALA A 154 -16.40 12.48 -11.57
N ARG A 155 -16.64 13.02 -12.77
CA ARG A 155 -17.69 12.54 -13.67
C ARG A 155 -17.21 11.30 -14.41
N PRO A 156 -18.06 10.27 -14.58
CA PRO A 156 -17.73 9.11 -15.40
C PRO A 156 -17.30 9.51 -16.81
N LEU A 157 -16.23 8.90 -17.31
CA LEU A 157 -15.75 9.09 -18.66
C LEU A 157 -16.26 7.95 -19.57
N PRO A 158 -16.82 8.23 -20.76
CA PRO A 158 -17.21 7.17 -21.68
C PRO A 158 -15.97 6.37 -22.15
N PRO A 159 -16.07 5.02 -22.30
CA PRO A 159 -14.94 4.18 -22.70
C PRO A 159 -14.23 4.64 -23.98
N SER A 160 -14.97 5.17 -24.96
CA SER A 160 -14.40 5.68 -26.20
C SER A 160 -13.51 6.92 -26.01
N GLN A 161 -13.80 7.76 -25.01
CA GLN A 161 -12.97 8.91 -24.67
C GLN A 161 -11.74 8.49 -23.86
N GLU A 162 -11.90 7.52 -22.97
CA GLU A 162 -10.79 6.95 -22.21
C GLU A 162 -9.79 6.27 -23.15
N LEU A 163 -10.25 5.47 -24.11
CA LEU A 163 -9.42 4.86 -25.15
C LEU A 163 -8.59 5.89 -25.92
N ARG A 164 -9.17 7.01 -26.33
CA ARG A 164 -8.45 8.08 -27.03
C ARG A 164 -7.30 8.68 -26.22
N ARG A 165 -7.38 8.60 -24.89
CA ARG A 165 -6.34 9.08 -23.98
C ARG A 165 -5.27 8.03 -23.76
N VAL A 166 -5.66 6.81 -23.40
CA VAL A 166 -4.70 5.79 -22.94
C VAL A 166 -4.03 5.03 -24.08
N LEU A 167 -4.77 4.71 -25.14
CA LEU A 167 -4.30 3.76 -26.16
C LEU A 167 -3.06 4.27 -26.91
N PRO A 168 -2.99 5.55 -27.36
CA PRO A 168 -1.79 6.05 -28.04
C PRO A 168 -0.52 6.03 -27.17
N VAL A 169 -0.66 6.16 -25.85
CA VAL A 169 0.44 6.11 -24.89
C VAL A 169 0.92 4.68 -24.72
N VAL A 170 -0.02 3.74 -24.50
CA VAL A 170 0.28 2.30 -24.36
C VAL A 170 0.97 1.77 -25.62
N GLU A 171 0.39 2.00 -26.81
CA GLU A 171 0.96 1.53 -28.09
C GLU A 171 2.37 2.07 -28.35
N ARG A 172 2.67 3.28 -27.87
CA ARG A 172 4.00 3.88 -28.07
C ARG A 172 5.02 3.34 -27.09
N LEU A 173 4.65 3.20 -25.81
CA LEU A 173 5.53 2.63 -24.80
C LEU A 173 5.83 1.16 -25.11
N ALA A 174 4.82 0.37 -25.47
CA ALA A 174 4.98 -1.03 -25.82
C ALA A 174 5.89 -1.25 -27.04
N ARG A 175 5.87 -0.35 -28.03
CA ARG A 175 6.74 -0.46 -29.22
C ARG A 175 8.16 0.05 -29.02
N THR A 176 8.40 0.89 -28.01
CA THR A 176 9.68 1.61 -27.88
C THR A 176 10.42 1.31 -26.59
N THR A 177 9.87 0.48 -25.71
CA THR A 177 10.45 0.18 -24.40
C THR A 177 10.07 -1.22 -23.93
N GLU A 178 10.84 -1.76 -22.99
CA GLU A 178 10.55 -3.03 -22.29
C GLU A 178 9.78 -2.83 -20.97
N LEU A 179 9.21 -1.63 -20.77
CA LEU A 179 8.56 -1.26 -19.51
C LEU A 179 7.30 -2.09 -19.29
N LEU A 180 7.09 -2.50 -18.04
CA LEU A 180 5.83 -3.11 -17.63
C LEU A 180 4.75 -2.03 -17.50
N LEU A 181 3.62 -2.26 -18.17
CA LEU A 181 2.54 -1.29 -18.32
C LEU A 181 1.27 -1.84 -17.68
N SER A 182 0.65 -1.05 -16.81
CA SER A 182 -0.66 -1.24 -16.23
C SER A 182 -1.62 -0.22 -16.85
N VAL A 183 -2.87 -0.61 -17.06
CA VAL A 183 -3.96 0.30 -17.43
C VAL A 183 -4.91 0.46 -16.24
N ASP A 184 -5.07 1.69 -15.75
CA ASP A 184 -6.01 2.05 -14.67
C ASP A 184 -7.39 2.28 -15.31
N THR A 185 -8.21 1.25 -15.29
CA THR A 185 -9.54 1.28 -15.91
C THR A 185 -10.51 0.31 -15.26
N ARG A 186 -11.79 0.72 -15.25
CA ARG A 186 -12.95 -0.10 -14.85
C ARG A 186 -13.76 -0.61 -16.04
N HIS A 187 -13.35 -0.28 -17.27
CA HIS A 187 -14.09 -0.60 -18.49
C HIS A 187 -13.43 -1.76 -19.25
N ALA A 188 -14.15 -2.86 -19.43
CA ALA A 188 -13.62 -4.05 -20.09
C ALA A 188 -13.12 -3.81 -21.52
N GLU A 189 -13.78 -2.91 -22.26
CA GLU A 189 -13.33 -2.54 -23.61
C GLU A 189 -11.95 -1.85 -23.59
N VAL A 190 -11.74 -0.93 -22.64
CA VAL A 190 -10.48 -0.20 -22.48
C VAL A 190 -9.37 -1.19 -22.11
N ALA A 191 -9.63 -2.04 -21.12
CA ALA A 191 -8.69 -3.07 -20.71
C ALA A 191 -8.30 -3.99 -21.87
N ARG A 192 -9.27 -4.53 -22.61
CA ARG A 192 -9.01 -5.44 -23.74
C ARG A 192 -8.14 -4.79 -24.81
N ARG A 193 -8.47 -3.55 -25.19
CA ARG A 193 -7.72 -2.83 -26.23
C ARG A 193 -6.31 -2.46 -25.76
N ALA A 194 -6.14 -2.06 -24.50
CA ALA A 194 -4.85 -1.74 -23.93
C ALA A 194 -3.95 -2.99 -23.82
N LEU A 195 -4.48 -4.12 -23.35
CA LEU A 195 -3.74 -5.39 -23.29
C LEU A 195 -3.27 -5.82 -24.68
N ARG A 196 -4.16 -5.79 -25.68
CA ARG A 196 -3.78 -6.09 -27.08
C ARG A 196 -2.75 -5.13 -27.67
N ALA A 197 -2.65 -3.92 -27.14
CA ALA A 197 -1.66 -2.92 -27.53
C ALA A 197 -0.32 -3.07 -26.78
N GLY A 198 -0.20 -4.02 -25.85
CA GLY A 198 1.03 -4.29 -25.09
C GLY A 198 0.98 -3.91 -23.62
N ALA A 199 -0.21 -3.61 -23.05
CA ALA A 199 -0.36 -3.53 -21.60
C ALA A 199 -0.30 -4.92 -20.96
N HIS A 200 0.21 -4.98 -19.74
CA HIS A 200 0.51 -6.22 -19.02
C HIS A 200 -0.44 -6.48 -17.86
N VAL A 201 -0.98 -5.41 -17.29
CA VAL A 201 -1.79 -5.40 -16.06
C VAL A 201 -3.05 -4.57 -16.25
N VAL A 202 -4.15 -4.99 -15.63
CA VAL A 202 -5.35 -4.17 -15.40
C VAL A 202 -5.41 -3.75 -13.93
N ASN A 203 -5.39 -2.46 -13.66
CA ASN A 203 -5.63 -1.91 -12.33
C ASN A 203 -7.10 -1.45 -12.23
N ASP A 204 -7.93 -2.24 -11.52
CA ASP A 204 -9.37 -1.98 -11.42
C ASP A 204 -9.77 -1.43 -10.04
N VAL A 205 -10.01 -0.12 -10.01
CA VAL A 205 -10.58 0.57 -8.85
C VAL A 205 -11.98 0.07 -8.47
N GLY A 206 -12.69 -0.57 -9.40
CA GLY A 206 -14.00 -1.20 -9.21
C GLY A 206 -13.96 -2.52 -8.46
N GLY A 207 -12.77 -3.13 -8.30
CA GLY A 207 -12.56 -4.34 -7.53
C GLY A 207 -13.18 -5.59 -8.15
N PHE A 208 -13.15 -5.70 -9.48
CA PHE A 208 -13.65 -6.85 -10.22
C PHE A 208 -15.13 -7.15 -9.95
N ARG A 209 -15.94 -6.11 -9.80
CA ARG A 209 -17.41 -6.27 -9.78
C ARG A 209 -17.95 -6.60 -11.18
N ASP A 210 -17.35 -6.04 -12.22
CA ASP A 210 -17.73 -6.28 -13.61
C ASP A 210 -17.19 -7.63 -14.12
N ALA A 211 -18.10 -8.57 -14.42
CA ALA A 211 -17.76 -9.88 -14.97
C ALA A 211 -17.14 -9.81 -16.37
N SER A 212 -17.42 -8.77 -17.14
CA SER A 212 -16.79 -8.59 -18.45
C SER A 212 -15.29 -8.27 -18.32
N LEU A 213 -14.90 -7.49 -17.32
CA LEU A 213 -13.50 -7.16 -17.05
C LEU A 213 -12.71 -8.39 -16.58
N ARG A 214 -13.29 -9.22 -15.69
CA ARG A 214 -12.70 -10.50 -15.29
C ARG A 214 -12.47 -11.44 -16.47
N ARG A 215 -13.46 -11.56 -17.37
CA ARG A 215 -13.32 -12.36 -18.60
C ARG A 215 -12.21 -11.86 -19.52
N VAL A 216 -12.01 -10.54 -19.62
CA VAL A 216 -10.89 -9.97 -20.40
C VAL A 216 -9.57 -10.35 -19.77
N VAL A 217 -9.39 -10.13 -18.46
CA VAL A 217 -8.15 -10.45 -17.75
C VAL A 217 -7.79 -11.92 -17.87
N ARG A 218 -8.77 -12.83 -17.74
CA ARG A 218 -8.56 -14.26 -17.95
C ARG A 218 -8.12 -14.60 -19.38
N ARG A 219 -8.82 -14.04 -20.38
CA ARG A 219 -8.57 -14.37 -21.80
C ARG A 219 -7.23 -13.84 -22.30
N GLU A 220 -6.82 -12.68 -21.82
CA GLU A 220 -5.57 -12.02 -22.21
C GLU A 220 -4.43 -12.39 -21.23
N GLU A 221 -4.67 -13.32 -20.29
CA GLU A 221 -3.71 -13.80 -19.28
C GLU A 221 -3.00 -12.68 -18.50
N ALA A 222 -3.73 -11.59 -18.24
CA ALA A 222 -3.18 -10.38 -17.66
C ALA A 222 -3.04 -10.45 -16.14
N GLY A 223 -2.08 -9.69 -15.61
CA GLY A 223 -2.05 -9.38 -14.19
C GLY A 223 -3.20 -8.43 -13.81
N ALA A 224 -3.64 -8.46 -12.57
CA ALA A 224 -4.73 -7.63 -12.10
C ALA A 224 -4.55 -7.10 -10.67
N VAL A 225 -4.92 -5.84 -10.47
CA VAL A 225 -5.06 -5.23 -9.15
C VAL A 225 -6.55 -5.06 -8.84
N LEU A 226 -7.01 -5.64 -7.74
CA LEU A 226 -8.39 -5.56 -7.28
C LEU A 226 -8.45 -4.60 -6.09
N MET A 227 -9.08 -3.44 -6.27
CA MET A 227 -9.18 -2.44 -5.22
C MET A 227 -10.55 -2.44 -4.52
N HIS A 228 -10.56 -2.25 -3.21
CA HIS A 228 -11.78 -1.95 -2.48
C HIS A 228 -12.15 -0.45 -2.54
N MET A 229 -13.31 -0.17 -3.12
CA MET A 229 -13.99 1.12 -3.08
C MET A 229 -15.45 0.93 -2.69
N ARG A 230 -15.96 1.81 -1.81
CA ARG A 230 -17.40 1.92 -1.52
C ARG A 230 -18.04 2.94 -2.45
N GLY A 231 -19.12 2.54 -3.11
CA GLY A 231 -19.78 3.36 -4.14
C GLY A 231 -18.93 3.47 -5.40
N ILE A 232 -19.02 4.62 -6.06
CA ILE A 232 -18.25 4.98 -7.27
C ILE A 232 -17.50 6.30 -7.05
N PRO A 233 -16.48 6.67 -7.85
CA PRO A 233 -15.69 7.88 -7.61
C PRO A 233 -16.53 9.15 -7.39
N ARG A 234 -17.65 9.27 -8.13
CA ARG A 234 -18.62 10.37 -8.01
C ARG A 234 -19.32 10.44 -6.65
N THR A 235 -19.61 9.31 -6.02
CA THR A 235 -20.49 9.22 -4.83
C THR A 235 -19.81 8.64 -3.59
N MET A 236 -18.58 8.14 -3.70
CA MET A 236 -17.90 7.37 -2.65
C MET A 236 -17.78 8.13 -1.33
N GLN A 237 -17.73 9.47 -1.35
CA GLN A 237 -17.61 10.29 -0.14
C GLN A 237 -18.96 10.61 0.55
N ARG A 238 -20.09 10.12 0.02
CA ARG A 238 -21.43 10.41 0.60
C ARG A 238 -21.75 9.53 1.82
N ASN A 239 -21.33 8.28 1.81
CA ASN A 239 -21.54 7.35 2.92
C ASN A 239 -20.25 6.64 3.30
N LEU A 240 -19.68 7.08 4.42
CA LEU A 240 -18.39 6.61 4.94
C LEU A 240 -18.55 5.70 6.16
N ARG A 241 -19.78 5.30 6.51
CA ARG A 241 -20.04 4.50 7.72
C ARG A 241 -19.73 3.03 7.46
N TYR A 242 -18.79 2.48 8.21
CA TYR A 242 -18.51 1.05 8.29
C TYR A 242 -18.80 0.58 9.72
N ALA A 243 -19.36 -0.62 9.89
CA ALA A 243 -19.47 -1.25 11.21
C ALA A 243 -18.11 -1.86 11.62
N ASP A 244 -17.40 -2.42 10.65
CA ASP A 244 -16.02 -2.86 10.75
C ASP A 244 -15.29 -2.53 9.45
N LEU A 245 -14.61 -1.39 9.39
CA LEU A 245 -13.93 -0.97 8.17
C LEU A 245 -12.93 -2.03 7.67
N ARG A 246 -12.05 -2.51 8.55
CA ARG A 246 -11.05 -3.53 8.19
C ARG A 246 -11.70 -4.84 7.81
N GLY A 247 -12.74 -5.26 8.54
CA GLY A 247 -13.53 -6.45 8.24
C GLY A 247 -14.23 -6.42 6.90
N GLU A 248 -14.92 -5.34 6.61
CA GLU A 248 -15.69 -5.19 5.37
C GLU A 248 -14.76 -5.08 4.15
N VAL A 249 -13.63 -4.35 4.26
CA VAL A 249 -12.61 -4.28 3.20
C VAL A 249 -12.02 -5.66 2.94
N TYR A 250 -11.67 -6.39 4.00
CA TYR A 250 -11.12 -7.74 3.89
C TYR A 250 -12.09 -8.70 3.21
N ALA A 251 -13.32 -8.80 3.72
CA ALA A 251 -14.33 -9.71 3.21
C ALA A 251 -14.66 -9.41 1.74
N PHE A 252 -14.67 -8.13 1.35
CA PHE A 252 -14.80 -7.75 -0.06
C PHE A 252 -13.64 -8.30 -0.90
N LEU A 253 -12.39 -8.05 -0.52
CA LEU A 253 -11.23 -8.49 -1.30
C LEU A 253 -11.11 -10.02 -1.35
N GLU A 254 -11.44 -10.71 -0.25
CA GLU A 254 -11.51 -12.18 -0.18
C GLU A 254 -12.53 -12.73 -1.18
N ASP A 255 -13.74 -12.19 -1.17
CA ASP A 255 -14.79 -12.61 -2.07
C ASP A 255 -14.47 -12.32 -3.54
N ARG A 256 -13.89 -11.15 -3.85
CA ARG A 256 -13.53 -10.77 -5.22
C ARG A 256 -12.37 -11.59 -5.76
N THR A 257 -11.35 -11.87 -4.95
CA THR A 257 -10.24 -12.73 -5.36
C THR A 257 -10.67 -14.18 -5.53
N ARG A 258 -11.49 -14.72 -4.60
CA ARG A 258 -12.11 -16.04 -4.77
C ARG A 258 -12.90 -16.13 -6.07
N THR A 259 -13.79 -15.17 -6.34
CA THR A 259 -14.58 -15.13 -7.58
C THR A 259 -13.68 -15.15 -8.82
N ALA A 260 -12.60 -14.36 -8.82
CA ALA A 260 -11.65 -14.32 -9.94
C ALA A 260 -10.95 -15.67 -10.15
N VAL A 261 -10.55 -16.34 -9.07
CA VAL A 261 -9.91 -17.65 -9.11
C VAL A 261 -10.88 -18.74 -9.58
N ASP A 262 -12.11 -18.74 -9.08
CA ASP A 262 -13.16 -19.68 -9.49
C ASP A 262 -13.53 -19.53 -10.97
N GLU A 263 -13.41 -18.31 -11.52
CA GLU A 263 -13.58 -18.04 -12.95
C GLU A 263 -12.35 -18.41 -13.79
N GLY A 264 -11.26 -18.89 -13.18
CA GLY A 264 -10.07 -19.41 -13.85
C GLY A 264 -8.92 -18.41 -14.01
N ILE A 265 -8.91 -17.29 -13.28
CA ILE A 265 -7.74 -16.41 -13.23
C ILE A 265 -6.73 -16.99 -12.22
N PRO A 266 -5.48 -17.26 -12.61
CA PRO A 266 -4.50 -17.84 -11.70
C PRO A 266 -4.24 -16.92 -10.50
N PRO A 267 -4.14 -17.44 -9.26
CA PRO A 267 -3.86 -16.64 -8.08
C PRO A 267 -2.60 -15.78 -8.19
N GLU A 268 -1.60 -16.25 -8.94
CA GLU A 268 -0.32 -15.57 -9.18
C GLU A 268 -0.47 -14.34 -10.09
N ALA A 269 -1.63 -14.15 -10.74
CA ALA A 269 -1.93 -12.95 -11.52
C ALA A 269 -2.63 -11.86 -10.69
N LEU A 270 -2.98 -12.10 -9.42
CA LEU A 270 -3.80 -11.21 -8.62
C LEU A 270 -3.00 -10.43 -7.56
N VAL A 271 -3.32 -9.14 -7.43
CA VAL A 271 -2.87 -8.21 -6.39
C VAL A 271 -4.09 -7.56 -5.77
N VAL A 272 -4.05 -7.25 -4.47
CA VAL A 272 -5.15 -6.57 -3.75
C VAL A 272 -4.76 -5.16 -3.30
N ASP A 273 -5.70 -4.22 -3.34
CA ASP A 273 -5.54 -2.86 -2.82
C ASP A 273 -6.68 -2.50 -1.84
N PRO A 274 -6.40 -2.17 -0.57
CA PRO A 274 -7.44 -1.78 0.40
C PRO A 274 -8.14 -0.45 0.05
N GLY A 275 -7.60 0.32 -0.90
CA GLY A 275 -8.19 1.50 -1.51
C GLY A 275 -8.21 2.72 -0.59
N LEU A 276 -7.05 3.14 -0.07
CA LEU A 276 -6.95 4.29 0.84
C LEU A 276 -7.67 5.54 0.28
N GLY A 277 -8.51 6.21 1.08
CA GLY A 277 -9.28 7.38 0.65
C GLY A 277 -10.45 7.12 -0.32
N PHE A 278 -10.65 5.88 -0.80
CA PHE A 278 -11.79 5.52 -1.67
C PHE A 278 -12.99 5.09 -0.83
N GLY A 279 -13.88 6.05 -0.57
CA GLY A 279 -15.08 5.87 0.24
C GLY A 279 -14.78 5.52 1.69
N LYS A 280 -13.78 6.20 2.28
CA LYS A 280 -13.31 6.01 3.66
C LYS A 280 -13.14 7.37 4.31
N SER A 281 -13.42 7.48 5.62
CA SER A 281 -13.12 8.71 6.36
C SER A 281 -11.61 8.94 6.47
N PHE A 282 -11.25 10.10 7.00
CA PHE A 282 -9.87 10.42 7.34
C PHE A 282 -9.29 9.38 8.31
N GLU A 283 -9.99 9.13 9.42
CA GLU A 283 -9.62 8.17 10.46
C GLU A 283 -9.56 6.76 9.89
N GLY A 284 -10.56 6.38 9.10
CA GLY A 284 -10.58 5.06 8.46
C GLY A 284 -9.45 4.86 7.46
N THR A 285 -9.04 5.91 6.74
CA THR A 285 -7.88 5.84 5.84
C THR A 285 -6.59 5.64 6.62
N LEU A 286 -6.43 6.33 7.76
CA LEU A 286 -5.29 6.12 8.65
C LEU A 286 -5.30 4.74 9.31
N GLU A 287 -6.47 4.24 9.71
CA GLU A 287 -6.63 2.88 10.23
C GLU A 287 -6.15 1.85 9.19
N LEU A 288 -6.59 1.95 7.93
CA LEU A 288 -6.12 1.01 6.90
C LEU A 288 -4.62 1.11 6.63
N LEU A 289 -4.05 2.32 6.58
CA LEU A 289 -2.61 2.50 6.41
C LEU A 289 -1.83 1.90 7.60
N GLY A 290 -2.36 2.03 8.82
CA GLY A 290 -1.79 1.45 10.03
C GLY A 290 -1.79 -0.08 10.04
N HIS A 291 -2.70 -0.70 9.27
CA HIS A 291 -3.02 -2.13 9.33
C HIS A 291 -2.87 -2.86 7.98
N VAL A 292 -2.06 -2.34 7.05
CA VAL A 292 -1.82 -2.94 5.72
C VAL A 292 -1.46 -4.43 5.79
N GLY A 293 -0.65 -4.82 6.79
CA GLY A 293 -0.18 -6.20 6.96
C GLY A 293 -1.27 -7.24 7.18
N GLU A 294 -2.47 -6.83 7.60
CA GLU A 294 -3.62 -7.74 7.77
C GLU A 294 -4.11 -8.28 6.43
N PHE A 295 -4.04 -7.48 5.36
CA PHE A 295 -4.47 -7.88 4.01
C PHE A 295 -3.54 -8.92 3.38
N LYS A 296 -2.31 -9.08 3.88
CA LYS A 296 -1.42 -10.17 3.45
C LYS A 296 -2.01 -11.55 3.76
N SER A 297 -2.89 -11.65 4.75
CA SER A 297 -3.56 -12.92 5.08
C SER A 297 -4.52 -13.41 3.99
N LEU A 298 -4.86 -12.56 3.01
CA LEU A 298 -5.57 -12.99 1.80
C LEU A 298 -4.70 -13.90 0.91
N GLY A 299 -3.39 -13.94 1.14
CA GLY A 299 -2.43 -14.71 0.35
C GLY A 299 -2.07 -14.06 -0.98
N PHE A 300 -2.35 -12.76 -1.17
CA PHE A 300 -2.00 -12.01 -2.38
C PHE A 300 -1.03 -10.87 -2.04
N PRO A 301 -0.18 -10.41 -2.99
CA PRO A 301 0.57 -9.19 -2.83
C PRO A 301 -0.39 -8.02 -2.58
N VAL A 302 0.01 -7.11 -1.70
CA VAL A 302 -0.78 -5.91 -1.35
C VAL A 302 -0.16 -4.70 -2.02
N LEU A 303 -0.96 -3.98 -2.80
CA LEU A 303 -0.63 -2.67 -3.35
C LEU A 303 -1.24 -1.57 -2.47
N VAL A 304 -0.50 -0.48 -2.25
CA VAL A 304 -1.01 0.70 -1.55
C VAL A 304 -0.74 1.98 -2.34
N GLY A 305 -1.79 2.70 -2.70
CA GLY A 305 -1.71 4.06 -3.22
C GLY A 305 -2.05 5.11 -2.17
N ALA A 306 -1.06 5.79 -1.59
CA ALA A 306 -1.28 6.92 -0.66
C ALA A 306 -0.92 8.29 -1.27
N SER A 307 -0.12 8.28 -2.35
CA SER A 307 0.54 9.46 -2.90
C SER A 307 -0.42 10.62 -3.19
N ARG A 308 -0.11 11.77 -2.61
CA ARG A 308 -0.78 13.08 -2.73
C ARG A 308 -2.28 13.08 -2.38
N LYS A 309 -2.81 12.05 -1.71
CA LYS A 309 -4.24 11.95 -1.36
C LYS A 309 -4.67 12.97 -0.32
N GLY A 310 -5.99 13.26 -0.30
CA GLY A 310 -6.58 14.31 0.53
C GLY A 310 -6.34 14.17 2.04
N PHE A 311 -6.29 12.94 2.56
CA PHE A 311 -6.03 12.70 3.98
C PHE A 311 -4.62 13.16 4.40
N LEU A 312 -3.63 13.11 3.51
CA LEU A 312 -2.29 13.66 3.78
C LEU A 312 -2.35 15.19 3.83
N GLY A 313 -3.11 15.81 2.93
CA GLY A 313 -3.37 17.25 2.98
C GLY A 313 -4.03 17.67 4.30
N ALA A 314 -5.04 16.92 4.75
CA ALA A 314 -5.70 17.17 6.04
C ALA A 314 -4.75 17.03 7.24
N LEU A 315 -3.85 16.03 7.23
CA LEU A 315 -2.79 15.89 8.25
C LEU A 315 -1.83 17.08 8.26
N LEU A 316 -1.57 17.67 7.09
CA LEU A 316 -0.68 18.81 6.90
C LEU A 316 -1.42 20.16 6.93
N GLY A 317 -2.55 20.27 7.63
CA GLY A 317 -3.26 21.54 7.78
C GLY A 317 -3.92 22.07 6.50
N GLY A 318 -4.28 21.19 5.57
CA GLY A 318 -4.94 21.56 4.31
C GLY A 318 -4.00 21.71 3.11
N ALA A 319 -2.73 21.30 3.22
CA ALA A 319 -1.72 21.45 2.17
C ALA A 319 -2.24 20.97 0.80
N PRO A 320 -2.04 21.74 -0.29
CA PRO A 320 -2.45 21.34 -1.63
C PRO A 320 -1.67 20.11 -2.10
N PRO A 321 -2.20 19.36 -3.09
CA PRO A 321 -1.51 18.27 -3.79
C PRO A 321 0.01 18.35 -3.98
N ALA A 322 0.52 19.51 -4.43
CA ALA A 322 1.92 19.70 -4.77
C ALA A 322 2.84 19.75 -3.52
N GLU A 323 2.28 20.07 -2.36
CA GLU A 323 2.99 20.24 -1.09
C GLU A 323 2.86 18.99 -0.18
N ARG A 324 2.51 17.84 -0.77
CA ARG A 324 2.32 16.58 -0.03
C ARG A 324 3.45 15.58 -0.26
N LEU A 325 4.59 16.00 -0.78
CA LEU A 325 5.68 15.10 -1.18
C LEU A 325 6.19 14.28 0.00
N GLU A 326 6.62 14.93 1.07
CA GLU A 326 7.22 14.31 2.26
C GLU A 326 6.24 13.35 2.92
N ALA A 327 4.98 13.78 3.08
CA ALA A 327 3.92 12.94 3.63
C ALA A 327 3.59 11.74 2.74
N SER A 328 3.68 11.90 1.41
CA SER A 328 3.47 10.80 0.45
C SER A 328 4.57 9.76 0.53
N VAL A 329 5.83 10.21 0.59
CA VAL A 329 7.00 9.33 0.75
C VAL A 329 6.94 8.61 2.10
N ALA A 330 6.62 9.32 3.18
CA ALA A 330 6.45 8.73 4.50
C ALA A 330 5.34 7.66 4.51
N ALA A 331 4.18 7.95 3.90
CA ALA A 331 3.09 6.98 3.80
C ALA A 331 3.47 5.73 2.98
N ALA A 332 4.21 5.90 1.88
CA ALA A 332 4.69 4.78 1.07
C ALA A 332 5.68 3.90 1.87
N LEU A 333 6.66 4.51 2.54
CA LEU A 333 7.62 3.81 3.41
C LEU A 333 6.89 3.01 4.51
N LEU A 334 5.95 3.65 5.18
CA LEU A 334 5.14 3.05 6.24
C LEU A 334 4.25 1.91 5.74
N ALA A 335 3.73 2.00 4.51
CA ALA A 335 2.96 0.93 3.88
C ALA A 335 3.85 -0.30 3.61
N VAL A 336 5.06 -0.10 3.06
CA VAL A 336 6.03 -1.18 2.81
C VAL A 336 6.54 -1.79 4.11
N GLU A 337 6.82 -0.97 5.13
CA GLU A 337 7.21 -1.45 6.46
C GLU A 337 6.13 -2.37 7.05
N ARG A 338 4.86 -2.02 6.82
CA ARG A 338 3.68 -2.80 7.22
C ARG A 338 3.31 -3.92 6.24
N GLY A 339 4.11 -4.14 5.20
CA GLY A 339 4.01 -5.32 4.36
C GLY A 339 3.29 -5.14 3.01
N ALA A 340 3.11 -3.91 2.52
CA ALA A 340 2.82 -3.69 1.11
C ALA A 340 3.96 -4.22 0.25
N ALA A 341 3.62 -4.97 -0.80
CA ALA A 341 4.57 -5.43 -1.82
C ALA A 341 4.77 -4.38 -2.90
N LEU A 342 3.72 -3.58 -3.19
CA LEU A 342 3.78 -2.50 -4.16
C LEU A 342 3.27 -1.19 -3.56
N VAL A 343 3.87 -0.08 -3.98
CA VAL A 343 3.36 1.27 -3.71
C VAL A 343 3.11 2.01 -5.02
N ARG A 344 1.93 2.63 -5.13
CA ARG A 344 1.53 3.43 -6.29
C ARG A 344 1.74 4.91 -6.01
N VAL A 345 2.66 5.54 -6.74
CA VAL A 345 3.14 6.90 -6.43
C VAL A 345 3.32 7.79 -7.66
N HIS A 346 3.15 9.10 -7.48
CA HIS A 346 3.52 10.11 -8.48
C HIS A 346 5.03 10.43 -8.39
N ASP A 347 5.56 10.51 -7.17
CA ASP A 347 6.94 10.93 -6.89
C ASP A 347 7.87 9.71 -6.77
N VAL A 348 8.20 9.09 -7.91
CA VAL A 348 8.97 7.84 -7.96
C VAL A 348 10.38 8.00 -7.40
N GLY A 349 11.16 8.97 -7.87
CA GLY A 349 12.55 9.15 -7.44
C GLY A 349 12.70 9.33 -5.92
N PRO A 350 11.98 10.28 -5.29
CA PRO A 350 11.97 10.42 -3.83
C PRO A 350 11.55 9.15 -3.09
N THR A 351 10.53 8.44 -3.60
CA THR A 351 10.07 7.18 -3.00
C THR A 351 11.14 6.09 -3.11
N ALA A 352 11.78 5.93 -4.27
CA ALA A 352 12.84 4.96 -4.50
C ALA A 352 14.03 5.19 -3.56
N ARG A 353 14.46 6.46 -3.39
CA ARG A 353 15.52 6.81 -2.43
C ARG A 353 15.15 6.44 -0.99
N ALA A 354 13.92 6.70 -0.57
CA ALA A 354 13.47 6.33 0.77
C ALA A 354 13.40 4.81 0.96
N LEU A 355 12.91 4.07 -0.04
CA LEU A 355 12.83 2.61 0.03
C LEU A 355 14.21 1.95 0.05
N ARG A 356 15.22 2.49 -0.65
CA ARG A 356 16.61 1.99 -0.58
C ARG A 356 17.16 2.01 0.85
N VAL A 357 16.85 3.04 1.63
CA VAL A 357 17.23 3.10 3.06
C VAL A 357 16.58 1.95 3.83
N LEU A 358 15.30 1.66 3.58
CA LEU A 358 14.60 0.54 4.22
C LEU A 358 15.19 -0.81 3.82
N SER A 359 15.55 -0.99 2.55
CA SER A 359 16.17 -2.22 2.04
C SER A 359 17.54 -2.47 2.68
N ALA A 360 18.38 -1.41 2.79
CA ALA A 360 19.67 -1.50 3.47
C ALA A 360 19.54 -1.92 4.95
N LEU A 361 18.53 -1.40 5.67
CA LEU A 361 18.25 -1.80 7.05
C LEU A 361 17.76 -3.26 7.18
N ARG A 362 17.18 -3.83 6.12
CA ARG A 362 16.69 -5.22 6.07
C ARG A 362 17.77 -6.22 5.65
N GLY A 363 19.01 -5.78 5.43
CA GLY A 363 20.12 -6.62 4.98
C GLY A 363 20.12 -6.88 3.48
N GLY A 364 19.36 -6.12 2.68
CA GLY A 364 19.55 -6.08 1.24
C GLY A 364 20.89 -5.42 0.94
N SER A 365 21.69 -6.01 0.04
CA SER A 365 22.97 -5.45 -0.39
C SER A 365 22.75 -4.00 -0.82
N ALA A 366 23.23 -3.06 -0.03
CA ALA A 366 23.47 -1.71 -0.52
C ALA A 366 24.48 -1.89 -1.66
N GLY A 367 24.03 -1.73 -2.90
CA GLY A 367 24.94 -1.75 -4.06
C GLY A 367 26.13 -0.84 -3.73
N ASP A 368 27.33 -1.38 -3.92
CA ASP A 368 28.62 -0.84 -3.47
C ASP A 368 28.56 0.67 -3.28
N GLY A 369 28.46 1.09 -2.01
CA GLY A 369 28.73 2.47 -1.66
C GLY A 369 30.11 2.84 -2.20
N PRO A 370 30.34 4.11 -2.60
CA PRO A 370 31.63 4.49 -3.13
C PRO A 370 32.71 4.09 -2.12
N SER A 371 33.55 3.15 -2.52
CA SER A 371 34.79 2.79 -1.84
C SER A 371 35.65 4.05 -1.80
N GLY A 372 35.59 4.77 -0.68
CA GLY A 372 36.25 6.05 -0.52
C GLY A 372 36.63 6.24 0.94
N ASP A 373 37.60 5.44 1.39
CA ASP A 373 38.90 6.00 1.79
C ASP A 373 39.96 4.89 1.82
N GLY A 374 40.33 4.42 0.62
CA GLY A 374 41.45 3.52 0.42
C GLY A 374 42.68 4.34 0.06
N GLY A 375 43.31 4.95 1.06
CA GLY A 375 44.64 5.54 0.91
C GLY A 375 45.62 4.48 0.42
N THR A 376 46.04 4.59 -0.83
CA THR A 376 47.04 3.71 -1.44
C THR A 376 48.38 3.92 -0.76
N GLY A 377 48.78 2.95 0.06
CA GLY A 377 50.14 2.80 0.54
C GLY A 377 51.06 2.31 -0.59
N GLY A 378 51.95 3.20 -1.05
CA GLY A 378 53.19 2.84 -1.72
C GLY A 378 54.37 3.29 -0.85
N SER A 379 55.18 2.35 -0.37
CA SER A 379 56.47 2.58 0.31
C SER A 379 57.64 2.57 -0.71
N PRO A 380 58.89 2.89 -0.33
CA PRO A 380 59.37 4.12 0.31
C PRO A 380 60.64 4.68 -0.37
N ALA A 381 60.88 6.00 -0.34
CA ALA A 381 62.23 6.59 -0.41
C ALA A 381 62.18 8.08 -0.06
N GLY A 382 63.11 8.55 0.77
CA GLY A 382 63.51 9.97 0.83
C GLY A 382 63.11 10.74 2.10
N THR A 383 64.09 10.96 2.94
CA THR A 383 64.15 11.82 4.13
C THR A 383 63.74 13.30 3.90
N THR A 384 63.00 13.90 4.83
CA THR A 384 63.38 15.11 5.63
C THR A 384 62.21 15.59 6.48
N GLY A 385 62.52 16.17 7.65
CA GLY A 385 61.64 16.24 8.81
C GLY A 385 60.61 17.38 8.85
N GLY A 386 59.63 17.21 9.74
CA GLY A 386 58.63 18.20 10.11
C GLY A 386 57.73 17.66 11.23
N ARG A 387 57.74 18.33 12.38
CA ARG A 387 57.11 17.96 13.66
C ARG A 387 55.56 18.08 13.60
N PRO A 388 54.75 17.21 14.25
CA PRO A 388 53.30 17.32 14.22
C PRO A 388 52.74 18.10 15.43
N PRO A 389 51.60 18.80 15.30
CA PRO A 389 50.73 19.12 16.42
C PRO A 389 49.48 18.19 16.48
N PRO A 390 48.84 18.09 17.66
CA PRO A 390 48.11 16.90 18.10
C PRO A 390 46.62 16.90 17.73
N GLY A 391 46.04 15.71 17.73
CA GLY A 391 44.63 15.45 17.48
C GLY A 391 43.69 15.92 18.60
N TYR A 392 42.40 16.00 18.27
CA TYR A 392 41.33 16.17 19.23
C TYR A 392 40.45 14.92 19.28
N GLY A 393 40.62 14.17 20.37
CA GLY A 393 39.66 13.23 20.90
C GLY A 393 38.44 13.95 21.50
N GLY A 394 37.36 13.18 21.64
CA GLY A 394 36.02 13.66 21.98
C GLY A 394 35.86 14.33 23.35
N ALA A 395 34.73 15.02 23.48
CA ALA A 395 34.24 15.59 24.73
C ALA A 395 32.78 15.17 24.98
N SER A 396 32.58 14.41 26.04
CA SER A 396 31.29 14.28 26.74
C SER A 396 31.02 15.54 27.58
N PRO A 397 29.77 15.99 27.80
CA PRO A 397 29.47 17.02 28.78
C PRO A 397 29.15 16.44 30.17
N PRO A 398 29.50 17.14 31.28
CA PRO A 398 29.34 16.64 32.64
C PRO A 398 28.01 17.04 33.30
N ALA A 399 27.71 16.36 34.41
CA ALA A 399 26.54 16.52 35.24
C ALA A 399 26.69 17.59 36.34
N GLY A 400 25.58 18.29 36.63
CA GLY A 400 25.15 18.61 38.00
C GLY A 400 25.32 20.06 38.50
N GLN A 401 24.20 20.76 38.68
CA GLN A 401 23.95 21.61 39.87
C GLN A 401 22.43 21.87 40.07
N ARG A 402 22.05 22.08 41.34
CA ARG A 402 20.73 21.80 41.95
C ARG A 402 19.74 22.99 41.96
N ARG A 403 18.44 22.64 41.85
CA ARG A 403 17.21 23.15 42.50
C ARG A 403 16.98 24.67 42.70
N ARG A 404 15.82 25.19 42.23
CA ARG A 404 14.56 25.43 43.00
C ARG A 404 13.44 26.08 42.12
N PRO A 405 12.17 26.07 42.56
CA PRO A 405 11.00 25.94 41.68
C PRO A 405 10.17 27.22 41.51
N GLY A 406 9.40 27.30 40.41
CA GLY A 406 8.23 28.19 40.36
C GLY A 406 7.92 28.75 38.98
N ALA A 407 6.98 28.12 38.27
CA ALA A 407 5.99 28.83 37.46
C ALA A 407 4.92 27.81 37.01
N ARG A 408 3.76 27.88 37.67
CA ARG A 408 2.53 27.20 37.25
C ARG A 408 2.06 27.81 35.93
N VAL A 409 1.84 26.99 34.91
CA VAL A 409 1.02 27.37 33.75
C VAL A 409 -0.43 27.00 34.11
N PRO A 410 -1.40 27.94 34.08
CA PRO A 410 -2.77 27.66 34.51
C PRO A 410 -3.59 26.97 33.41
N ALA A 411 -4.44 26.04 33.85
CA ALA A 411 -5.41 25.33 33.02
C ALA A 411 -6.49 26.26 32.43
N PRO A 412 -7.07 25.93 31.26
CA PRO A 412 -8.20 26.69 30.74
C PRO A 412 -9.48 26.34 31.51
N GLY A 413 -10.03 27.34 32.20
CA GLY A 413 -11.36 27.28 32.83
C GLY A 413 -12.51 27.40 31.81
N PRO A 414 -13.74 27.01 32.21
CA PRO A 414 -14.85 26.82 31.27
C PRO A 414 -15.51 28.15 30.92
N ARG A 415 -15.78 28.40 29.64
CA ARG A 415 -16.64 29.51 29.22
C ARG A 415 -18.04 29.03 28.82
N ARG A 416 -18.99 29.73 29.42
CA ARG A 416 -20.42 29.50 29.54
C ARG A 416 -21.16 29.56 28.20
N ARG A 417 -22.25 28.81 28.15
CA ARG A 417 -23.40 28.98 27.25
C ARG A 417 -23.88 30.43 27.22
N ARG A 418 -24.15 30.95 26.03
CA ARG A 418 -25.21 31.95 25.79
C ARG A 418 -26.08 31.44 24.66
N ALA A 419 -27.35 31.22 24.97
CA ALA A 419 -28.44 31.17 24.01
C ALA A 419 -28.96 32.61 23.82
N ALA A 420 -29.28 33.00 22.58
CA ALA A 420 -30.42 33.84 22.24
C ALA A 420 -30.48 34.06 20.71
N HIS A 421 -31.58 33.58 20.13
CA HIS A 421 -32.43 34.17 19.09
C HIS A 421 -31.84 35.00 17.93
N GLY A 422 -32.19 34.57 16.71
CA GLY A 422 -32.19 35.39 15.50
C GLY A 422 -32.62 34.57 14.29
N ALA A 423 -33.91 34.67 13.91
CA ALA A 423 -34.51 34.06 12.72
C ALA A 423 -33.98 34.70 11.40
N PRO A 424 -34.19 34.06 10.23
CA PRO A 424 -33.55 34.46 8.96
C PRO A 424 -34.41 35.46 8.16
N PRO A 425 -33.84 36.19 7.20
CA PRO A 425 -34.62 36.72 6.09
C PRO A 425 -34.51 35.76 4.89
N GLY A 426 -35.67 35.42 4.34
CA GLY A 426 -35.80 34.82 3.01
C GLY A 426 -35.95 35.89 1.92
N HIS A 427 -35.70 35.41 0.70
CA HIS A 427 -36.10 35.89 -0.63
C HIS A 427 -35.33 37.06 -1.28
N GLY A 428 -34.95 36.76 -2.53
CA GLY A 428 -34.22 37.56 -3.51
C GLY A 428 -33.68 36.62 -4.57
#